data_AF-A0A7U3UQD6-F1
#
_entry.id   AF-A0A7U3UQD6-F1
#
_cell.length_a   1.000
_cell.length_b   1.000
_cell.length_c   1.000
_cell.angle_alpha   90.00
_cell.angle_beta   90.00
_cell.angle_gamma   90.00
#
_symmetry.space_group_name_H-M   'P 1'
#
loop_
_entity.id
_entity.type
_entity.pdbx_description
1 polymer ?
#
loop_
_entity_poly.entity_id
_entity_poly.type
_entity_poly.pdbx_seq_one_letter_code
_entity_poly.pdbx_strand_id
1 'polypeptide(L)'
;MVVDTSFFRSETSQKLRAEGHQKGREEGLAQGLAKGLLLVIASRGITLDDELRTRVAECEEADQLGKWLERTATATTAEEIFAQDPEDN
;
A
#
# COMPACT_ATOMS: atom_id res chain seq x y z
N MET A 1 33.25 15.85 22.15
CA MET A 1 32.49 14.77 22.80
C MET A 1 32.23 13.73 21.73
N VAL A 2 32.94 12.60 21.76
CA VAL A 2 32.68 11.46 20.85
C VAL A 2 31.50 10.71 21.42
N VAL A 3 30.39 10.69 20.68
CA VAL A 3 29.24 9.87 21.03
C VAL A 3 29.69 8.43 20.87
N ASP A 4 29.63 7.65 21.95
CA ASP A 4 30.00 6.24 21.89
C ASP A 4 29.03 5.50 20.97
N THR A 5 29.49 5.16 19.77
CA THR A 5 28.67 4.49 18.75
C THR A 5 28.55 2.99 19.00
N SER A 6 29.17 2.44 20.05
CA SER A 6 29.05 1.03 20.39
C SER A 6 27.64 0.66 20.84
N PHE A 7 26.89 1.64 21.38
CA PHE A 7 25.46 1.52 21.65
C PHE A 7 24.65 1.12 20.39
N PHE A 8 25.04 1.62 19.20
CA PHE A 8 24.39 1.31 17.92
C PHE A 8 24.75 -0.06 17.32
N ARG A 9 25.73 -0.77 17.89
CA ARG A 9 26.11 -2.15 17.49
C ARG A 9 25.47 -3.23 18.39
N SER A 10 24.67 -2.87 19.37
CA SER A 10 23.89 -3.83 20.17
C SER A 10 22.86 -4.58 19.29
N GLU A 11 22.59 -5.85 19.59
CA GLU A 11 21.53 -6.64 18.92
C GLU A 11 20.18 -5.91 18.93
N THR A 12 19.88 -5.16 19.99
CA THR A 12 18.66 -4.35 20.13
C THR A 12 18.59 -3.22 19.09
N SER A 13 19.71 -2.55 18.81
CA SER A 13 19.78 -1.51 17.78
C SER A 13 19.74 -2.08 16.37
N GLN A 14 20.20 -3.32 16.17
CA GLN A 14 20.07 -4.03 14.90
C GLN A 14 18.63 -4.48 14.65
N LYS A 15 17.94 -5.01 15.67
CA LYS A 15 16.51 -5.35 15.61
C LYS A 15 15.63 -4.14 15.30
N LEU A 16 15.81 -3.02 16.01
CA LEU A 16 15.07 -1.79 15.76
C LEU A 16 15.25 -1.25 14.33
N ARG A 17 16.46 -1.38 13.76
CA ARG A 17 16.70 -1.01 12.35
C ARG A 17 16.03 -1.97 11.37
N ALA A 18 16.08 -3.27 11.64
CA ALA A 18 15.42 -4.27 10.81
C ALA A 18 13.90 -4.07 10.80
N GLU A 19 13.30 -3.87 11.97
CA GLU A 19 11.88 -3.54 12.15
C GLU A 19 11.50 -2.23 11.44
N GLY A 20 12.32 -1.18 11.57
CA GLY A 20 12.10 0.09 10.87
C GLY A 20 12.21 -0.02 9.34
N HIS A 21 13.12 -0.86 8.83
CA HIS A 21 13.23 -1.13 7.39
C HIS A 21 12.06 -1.95 6.86
N GLN A 22 11.55 -2.90 7.65
CA GLN A 22 10.39 -3.70 7.27
C GLN A 22 9.14 -2.84 7.20
N LYS A 23 8.87 -2.07 8.26
CA LYS A 23 7.73 -1.15 8.31
C LYS A 23 7.77 -0.12 7.18
N GLY A 24 8.93 0.50 6.94
CA GLY A 24 9.07 1.47 5.84
C GLY A 24 8.93 0.87 4.44
N ARG A 25 9.22 -0.43 4.26
CA ARG A 25 8.95 -1.14 3.01
C ARG A 25 7.47 -1.44 2.83
N GLU A 26 6.78 -1.87 3.88
CA GLU A 26 5.35 -2.15 3.85
C GLU A 26 4.54 -0.87 3.58
N GLU A 27 4.83 0.20 4.31
CA GLU A 27 4.23 1.53 4.10
C GLU A 27 4.53 2.06 2.69
N GLY A 28 5.77 1.93 2.23
CA GLY A 28 6.18 2.35 0.89
C GLY A 28 5.52 1.55 -0.23
N LEU A 29 5.30 0.25 0.00
CA LEU A 29 4.66 -0.65 -0.96
C LEU A 29 3.16 -0.37 -1.06
N ALA A 30 2.47 -0.19 0.08
CA ALA A 30 1.06 0.22 0.09
C ALA A 30 0.86 1.57 -0.61
N GLN A 31 1.64 2.60 -0.25
CA GLN A 31 1.56 3.91 -0.92
C GLN A 31 1.86 3.84 -2.42
N GLY A 32 2.84 3.00 -2.80
CA GLY A 32 3.18 2.76 -4.20
C GLY A 32 2.04 2.09 -4.98
N LEU A 33 1.42 1.06 -4.41
CA LEU A 33 0.28 0.36 -4.99
C LEU A 33 -0.94 1.28 -5.11
N ALA A 34 -1.25 2.07 -4.09
CA ALA A 34 -2.36 3.04 -4.13
C ALA A 34 -2.19 4.06 -5.27
N LYS A 35 -0.98 4.63 -5.41
CA LYS A 35 -0.67 5.54 -6.53
C LYS A 35 -0.74 4.83 -7.88
N GLY A 36 -0.22 3.61 -7.98
CA GLY A 36 -0.28 2.80 -9.19
C GLY A 36 -1.73 2.49 -9.61
N LEU A 37 -2.56 2.13 -8.65
CA LEU A 37 -3.99 1.86 -8.86
C LEU A 37 -4.71 3.08 -9.43
N LEU A 38 -4.55 4.25 -8.79
CA LEU A 38 -5.14 5.49 -9.28
C LEU A 38 -4.66 5.87 -10.68
N LEU A 39 -3.38 5.63 -10.99
CA LEU A 39 -2.81 5.87 -12.33
C LEU A 39 -3.46 4.97 -13.38
N VAL A 40 -3.59 3.67 -13.10
CA VAL A 40 -4.20 2.70 -14.04
C VAL A 40 -5.67 3.05 -14.27
N ILE A 41 -6.42 3.37 -13.22
CA ILE A 41 -7.83 3.79 -13.30
C ILE A 41 -7.96 5.04 -14.16
N ALA A 42 -7.13 6.05 -13.92
CA ALA A 42 -7.11 7.27 -14.73
C ALA A 42 -6.76 6.98 -16.20
N SER A 43 -5.80 6.07 -16.46
CA SER A 43 -5.42 5.67 -17.82
C SER A 43 -6.53 4.95 -18.58
N ARG A 44 -7.41 4.24 -17.86
CA ARG A 44 -8.61 3.60 -18.41
C ARG A 44 -9.77 4.55 -18.64
N GLY A 45 -9.68 5.79 -18.16
CA GLY A 45 -10.79 6.75 -18.20
C GLY A 45 -11.95 6.37 -17.27
N ILE A 46 -11.69 5.55 -16.25
CA ILE A 46 -12.69 5.23 -15.22
C ILE A 46 -12.73 6.38 -14.22
N THR A 47 -13.88 7.02 -14.09
CA THR A 47 -14.08 8.06 -13.08
C THR A 47 -14.26 7.42 -11.72
N LEU A 48 -13.37 7.73 -10.78
CA LEU A 48 -13.55 7.41 -9.38
C LEU A 48 -14.25 8.54 -8.67
N ASP A 49 -15.19 8.16 -7.81
CA ASP A 49 -15.75 9.06 -6.81
C ASP A 49 -14.67 9.48 -5.79
N ASP A 50 -14.80 10.67 -5.22
CA ASP A 50 -13.83 11.19 -4.25
C ASP A 50 -13.76 10.31 -2.99
N GLU A 51 -14.87 9.67 -2.63
CA GLU A 51 -14.95 8.74 -1.50
C GLU A 51 -14.07 7.50 -1.76
N LEU A 52 -14.14 6.93 -2.97
CA LEU A 52 -13.30 5.79 -3.37
C LEU A 52 -11.83 6.17 -3.51
N ARG A 53 -11.54 7.35 -4.05
CA ARG A 53 -10.16 7.87 -4.13
C ARG A 53 -9.55 8.01 -2.74
N THR A 54 -10.32 8.56 -1.80
CA THR A 54 -9.89 8.70 -0.40
C THR A 54 -9.68 7.33 0.23
N ARG A 55 -10.60 6.39 0.05
CA ARG A 55 -10.48 5.01 0.52
C ARG A 55 -9.21 4.31 0.02
N VAL A 56 -8.84 4.51 -1.25
CA VAL A 56 -7.60 3.95 -1.81
C VAL A 56 -6.36 4.63 -1.21
N ALA A 57 -6.41 5.94 -1.00
CA ALA A 57 -5.29 6.71 -0.45
C ALA A 57 -5.04 6.42 1.04
N GLU A 58 -6.10 6.13 1.81
CA GLU A 58 -6.04 5.78 3.23
C GLU A 58 -5.82 4.27 3.47
N CYS A 59 -5.86 3.45 2.41
CA CYS A 59 -5.64 2.01 2.55
C CYS A 59 -4.13 1.74 2.74
N GLU A 60 -3.78 1.22 3.93
CA GLU A 60 -2.41 0.81 4.27
C GLU A 60 -2.15 -0.67 3.99
N GLU A 61 -3.18 -1.42 3.57
CA GLU A 61 -3.09 -2.84 3.28
C GLU A 61 -2.62 -3.11 1.85
N ALA A 62 -1.32 -3.38 1.72
CA ALA A 62 -0.68 -3.72 0.46
C ALA A 62 -1.36 -4.87 -0.29
N ASP A 63 -1.73 -5.95 0.39
CA ASP A 63 -2.41 -7.10 -0.22
C ASP A 63 -3.76 -6.71 -0.83
N GLN A 64 -4.54 -5.89 -0.13
CA GLN A 64 -5.85 -5.42 -0.59
C GLN A 64 -5.69 -4.51 -1.82
N LEU A 65 -4.74 -3.58 -1.77
CA LEU A 65 -4.40 -2.71 -2.90
C LEU A 65 -3.90 -3.51 -4.11
N GLY A 66 -3.12 -4.56 -3.88
CA GLY A 66 -2.64 -5.48 -4.91
C GLY A 66 -3.80 -6.18 -5.64
N LYS A 67 -4.77 -6.72 -4.89
CA LYS A 67 -5.98 -7.34 -5.48
C LYS A 67 -6.78 -6.35 -6.33
N TRP A 68 -6.95 -5.10 -5.86
CA TRP A 68 -7.59 -4.05 -6.66
C TRP A 68 -6.79 -3.69 -7.91
N LEU A 69 -5.46 -3.72 -7.83
CA LEU A 69 -4.57 -3.48 -8.97
C LEU A 69 -4.69 -4.58 -10.04
N GLU A 70 -4.80 -5.84 -9.62
CA GLU A 70 -5.03 -6.95 -10.54
C GLU A 70 -6.42 -6.85 -11.18
N ARG A 71 -7.45 -6.55 -10.39
CA ARG A 71 -8.81 -6.38 -10.89
C ARG A 71 -8.94 -5.18 -11.83
N THR A 72 -8.24 -4.08 -11.58
CA THR A 72 -8.20 -2.94 -12.52
C THR A 72 -7.67 -3.31 -13.90
N ALA A 73 -6.86 -4.37 -14.03
CA ALA A 73 -6.39 -4.84 -15.33
C ALA A 73 -7.50 -5.48 -16.18
N THR A 74 -8.60 -5.93 -15.59
CA THR A 74 -9.71 -6.56 -16.33
C THR A 74 -11.03 -5.79 -16.20
N ALA A 75 -11.23 -5.06 -15.11
CA ALA A 75 -12.43 -4.32 -14.81
C ALA A 75 -12.64 -3.13 -15.75
N THR A 76 -13.91 -2.86 -16.06
CA THR A 76 -14.34 -1.76 -16.93
C THR A 76 -14.94 -0.61 -16.11
N THR A 77 -15.35 -0.87 -14.87
CA THR A 77 -15.95 0.14 -13.97
C THR A 77 -15.29 0.15 -12.59
N ALA A 78 -15.49 1.25 -11.84
CA ALA A 78 -15.03 1.37 -10.46
C ALA A 78 -15.63 0.29 -9.55
N GLU A 79 -16.92 -0.02 -9.72
CA GLU A 79 -17.61 -1.03 -8.92
C GLU A 79 -16.99 -2.42 -9.07
N GLU A 80 -16.60 -2.83 -10.28
CA GLU A 80 -15.93 -4.11 -10.50
C GLU A 80 -14.55 -4.20 -9.82
N ILE A 81 -13.87 -3.07 -9.66
CA ILE A 81 -12.55 -3.00 -9.01
C ILE A 81 -12.70 -3.22 -7.51
N PHE A 82 -13.68 -2.54 -6.90
CA PHE A 82 -13.90 -2.54 -5.45
C PHE A 82 -14.94 -3.54 -4.97
N ALA A 83 -15.59 -4.30 -5.87
CA ALA A 83 -16.51 -5.36 -5.53
C ALA A 83 -15.83 -6.32 -4.54
N GLN A 84 -16.41 -6.47 -3.35
CA GLN A 84 -15.94 -7.49 -2.42
C GLN A 84 -16.31 -8.86 -2.99
N ASP A 85 -15.34 -9.77 -3.00
CA ASP A 85 -15.66 -11.16 -3.31
C ASP A 85 -16.58 -11.65 -2.17
N PRO A 86 -17.78 -12.17 -2.46
CA PRO A 86 -18.76 -12.54 -1.44
C PRO A 86 -18.39 -13.77 -0.59
N GLU A 87 -17.12 -14.21 -0.59
CA GLU A 87 -16.67 -15.46 0.02
C GLU A 87 -15.89 -15.30 1.34
N ASP A 88 -15.99 -14.16 2.02
CA ASP A 88 -15.51 -14.02 3.41
C ASP A 88 -16.68 -13.64 4.33
N ASN A 89 -17.57 -14.62 4.58
CA ASN A 89 -18.56 -14.61 5.66
C ASN A 89 -18.51 -15.90 6.47
#